data_AF-A0A7S1A7X7-F1
#
_entry.id   AF-A0A7S1A7X7-F1
#
_cell.length_a   1.000
_cell.length_b   1.000
_cell.length_c   1.000
_cell.angle_alpha   90.00
_cell.angle_beta   90.00
_cell.angle_gamma   90.00
#
_symmetry.space_group_name_H-M   'P 1'
#
loop_
_entity.id
_entity.type
_entity.pdbx_description
1 polymer ?
#
loop_
_entity_poly.entity_id
_entity_poly.type
_entity_poly.pdbx_seq_one_letter_code
_entity_poly.pdbx_strand_id
1 'polypeptide(L)'
;AVFLLNWAGPWFELFPNPPLDQLTAPVNLLRETDPELFHHVGGPNCAADKCGNLWRQALWPLWQTALSCCLTSTTWLALWDHLVAHWRRPRLICVAAVAVVCCLRERLVALPVGLDALSAALSGPQVLAPGYLLQKLCALRDVARGSAGSWVESDWWSGDAECRLTGDLPLSATSTYPPLLRRPHYVVDYLVEDRARARSAVAAARRRAAAPRKAREILAELVVEELTFCQEQGKLLDAERRRLDLATEEDVVVEEGQKHIWDKTLGMELDLVELVRTGVAASLDHERRLQEAQDARTKNEATQRRKRIMASENEEQKNMQLEEVETMMIRSLFEQRRQRTAGEDARLLQNEVRANLIRRDNDEQERARTQQ
;
A
#
# COMPACT_ATOMS: atom_id res chain seq x y z
N ALA A 1 -0.54 -19.59 55.53
CA ALA A 1 -0.87 -18.56 54.52
C ALA A 1 0.11 -18.59 53.35
N VAL A 2 1.41 -18.32 53.55
CA VAL A 2 2.41 -18.26 52.47
C VAL A 2 2.58 -19.58 51.70
N PHE A 3 2.51 -20.74 52.38
CA PHE A 3 2.59 -22.05 51.73
C PHE A 3 1.47 -22.26 50.70
N LEU A 4 0.21 -22.03 51.08
CA LEU A 4 -0.92 -22.19 50.17
C LEU A 4 -0.85 -21.19 49.01
N LEU A 5 -0.47 -19.94 49.26
CA LEU A 5 -0.35 -18.93 48.19
C LEU A 5 0.70 -19.31 47.14
N ASN A 6 1.81 -19.93 47.55
CA ASN A 6 2.87 -20.35 46.63
C ASN A 6 2.56 -21.71 45.99
N TRP A 7 1.96 -22.64 46.73
CA TRP A 7 1.68 -24.00 46.27
C TRP A 7 0.43 -24.08 45.37
N ALA A 8 -0.55 -23.20 45.62
CA ALA A 8 -1.80 -23.13 44.88
C ALA A 8 -1.91 -21.88 43.97
N GLY A 9 -0.80 -21.22 43.63
CA GLY A 9 -0.79 -19.94 42.90
C GLY A 9 -1.75 -19.88 41.69
N PRO A 10 -1.63 -20.76 40.69
CA PRO A 10 -2.52 -20.85 39.53
C PRO A 10 -3.97 -21.25 39.83
N TRP A 11 -4.23 -21.88 40.98
CA TRP A 11 -5.59 -22.12 41.46
C TRP A 11 -6.20 -20.82 42.05
N PHE A 12 -5.38 -19.99 42.71
CA PHE A 12 -5.81 -18.71 43.28
C PHE A 12 -5.90 -17.55 42.27
N GLU A 13 -5.14 -17.58 41.17
CA GLU A 13 -5.16 -16.53 40.13
C GLU A 13 -6.53 -16.37 39.46
N LEU A 14 -7.27 -17.48 39.31
CA LEU A 14 -8.58 -17.51 38.65
C LEU A 14 -9.75 -17.38 39.64
N PHE A 15 -9.47 -17.28 40.95
CA PHE A 15 -10.50 -17.15 41.98
C PHE A 15 -11.29 -15.84 41.79
N PRO A 16 -12.64 -15.83 41.84
CA PRO A 16 -13.55 -16.91 42.27
C PRO A 16 -14.05 -17.86 41.16
N ASN A 17 -13.56 -17.71 39.93
CA ASN A 17 -14.02 -18.49 38.77
C ASN A 17 -13.34 -19.87 38.70
N PRO A 18 -14.04 -20.91 38.20
CA PRO A 18 -13.47 -22.25 38.08
C PRO A 18 -12.34 -22.28 37.04
N PRO A 19 -11.14 -22.78 37.37
CA PRO A 19 -10.07 -23.00 36.42
C PRO A 19 -10.41 -24.23 35.57
N LEU A 20 -11.19 -24.02 34.51
CA LEU A 20 -11.73 -25.10 33.68
C LEU A 20 -10.62 -26.03 33.18
N ASP A 21 -9.50 -25.49 32.72
CA ASP A 21 -8.38 -26.28 32.21
C ASP A 21 -7.79 -27.21 33.28
N GLN A 22 -7.65 -26.73 34.51
CA GLN A 22 -7.15 -27.51 35.65
C GLN A 22 -8.15 -28.58 36.10
N LEU A 23 -9.46 -28.30 36.01
CA LEU A 23 -10.54 -29.23 36.31
C LEU A 23 -10.73 -30.30 35.23
N THR A 24 -10.14 -30.15 34.04
CA THR A 24 -10.17 -31.19 32.99
C THR A 24 -9.48 -32.48 33.43
N ALA A 25 -8.31 -32.34 34.05
CA ALA A 25 -7.47 -33.47 34.46
C ALA A 25 -8.15 -34.40 35.50
N PRO A 26 -8.70 -33.92 36.63
CA PRO A 26 -9.39 -34.78 37.60
C PRO A 26 -10.66 -35.42 37.01
N VAL A 27 -11.36 -34.73 36.10
CA VAL A 27 -12.57 -35.26 35.45
C VAL A 27 -12.23 -36.41 34.51
N ASN A 28 -11.15 -36.29 33.75
CA ASN A 28 -10.68 -37.37 32.89
C ASN A 28 -10.13 -38.55 33.71
N LEU A 29 -9.44 -38.28 34.82
CA LEU A 29 -9.02 -39.31 35.76
C LEU A 29 -10.21 -40.06 36.36
N LEU A 30 -11.28 -39.34 36.73
CA LEU A 30 -12.51 -39.97 37.21
C LEU A 30 -13.16 -40.87 36.14
N ARG A 31 -13.19 -40.41 34.89
CA ARG A 31 -13.69 -41.19 33.76
C ARG A 31 -12.88 -42.47 33.51
N GLU A 32 -11.57 -42.43 33.69
CA GLU A 32 -10.68 -43.60 33.54
C GLU A 32 -10.78 -44.58 34.73
N THR A 33 -11.07 -44.07 35.93
CA THR A 33 -11.01 -44.85 37.17
C THR A 33 -12.35 -45.43 37.59
N ASP A 34 -13.45 -44.72 37.31
CA ASP A 34 -14.81 -45.19 37.57
C ASP A 34 -15.79 -44.66 36.50
N PRO A 35 -15.82 -45.28 35.30
CA PRO A 35 -16.70 -44.85 34.22
C PRO A 35 -18.18 -45.02 34.56
N GLU A 36 -18.53 -46.01 35.40
CA GLU A 36 -19.92 -46.24 35.84
C GLU A 36 -20.42 -45.06 36.67
N LEU A 37 -19.64 -44.62 37.65
CA LEU A 37 -19.97 -43.44 38.45
C LEU A 37 -20.00 -42.18 37.58
N PHE A 38 -19.04 -42.03 36.66
CA PHE A 38 -18.95 -40.88 35.77
C PHE A 38 -20.24 -40.69 34.94
N HIS A 39 -20.76 -41.79 34.37
CA HIS A 39 -21.98 -41.77 33.55
C HIS A 39 -23.27 -41.71 34.40
N HIS A 40 -23.29 -42.30 35.60
CA HIS A 40 -24.46 -42.28 36.49
C HIS A 40 -24.97 -40.85 36.77
N VAL A 41 -24.06 -39.91 37.01
CA VAL A 41 -24.39 -38.52 37.33
C VAL A 41 -25.01 -37.75 36.16
N GLY A 42 -24.70 -38.14 34.92
CA GLY A 42 -25.30 -37.56 33.72
C GLY A 42 -26.57 -38.25 33.23
N GLY A 43 -26.83 -39.48 33.67
CA GLY A 43 -27.94 -40.31 33.21
C GLY A 43 -27.65 -41.10 31.93
N PRO A 44 -28.55 -42.02 31.53
CA PRO A 44 -28.27 -43.08 30.56
C PRO A 44 -27.99 -42.63 29.11
N ASN A 45 -28.16 -41.33 28.79
CA ASN A 45 -27.92 -40.77 27.44
C ASN A 45 -27.08 -39.47 27.46
N CYS A 46 -26.32 -39.23 28.52
CA CYS A 46 -25.48 -38.04 28.61
C CYS A 46 -24.22 -38.18 27.73
N ALA A 47 -24.07 -37.26 26.78
CA ALA A 47 -22.83 -37.11 26.01
C ALA A 47 -21.65 -36.85 26.96
N ALA A 48 -20.48 -37.47 26.68
CA ALA A 48 -19.31 -37.40 27.55
C ALA A 48 -18.91 -35.97 27.94
N ASP A 49 -19.06 -35.01 27.02
CA ASP A 49 -18.75 -33.59 27.26
C ASP A 49 -19.72 -32.93 28.24
N LYS A 50 -21.01 -33.28 28.18
CA LYS A 50 -22.03 -32.78 29.12
C LYS A 50 -21.77 -33.34 30.53
N CYS A 51 -21.44 -34.63 30.61
CA CYS A 51 -21.08 -35.29 31.87
C CYS A 51 -19.81 -34.69 32.46
N GLY A 52 -18.80 -34.41 31.63
CA GLY A 52 -17.57 -33.75 32.05
C GLY A 52 -17.83 -32.37 32.66
N ASN A 53 -18.71 -31.56 32.06
CA ASN A 53 -19.07 -30.24 32.58
C ASN A 53 -19.79 -30.29 33.94
N LEU A 54 -20.67 -31.28 34.15
CA LEU A 54 -21.31 -31.49 35.46
C LEU A 54 -20.28 -31.79 36.55
N TRP A 55 -19.32 -32.67 36.26
CA TRP A 55 -18.24 -33.00 37.20
C TRP A 55 -17.29 -31.82 37.46
N ARG A 56 -16.98 -30.98 36.46
CA ARG A 56 -16.20 -29.75 36.67
C ARG A 56 -16.90 -28.81 37.65
N GLN A 57 -18.21 -28.62 37.48
CA GLN A 57 -19.02 -27.75 38.35
C GLN A 57 -19.14 -28.30 39.78
N ALA A 58 -19.17 -29.63 39.96
CA ALA A 58 -19.27 -30.24 41.28
C ALA A 58 -17.93 -30.39 42.01
N LEU A 59 -16.83 -30.59 41.27
CA LEU A 59 -15.48 -30.65 41.85
C LEU A 59 -14.95 -29.28 42.22
N TRP A 60 -15.43 -28.21 41.59
CA TRP A 60 -14.96 -26.85 41.86
C TRP A 60 -15.19 -26.40 43.32
N PRO A 61 -16.39 -26.51 43.92
CA PRO A 61 -16.62 -26.18 45.34
C PRO A 61 -15.73 -26.97 46.31
N LEU A 62 -15.43 -28.23 45.99
CA LEU A 62 -14.51 -29.06 46.76
C LEU A 62 -13.08 -28.49 46.75
N TRP A 63 -12.63 -28.01 45.60
CA TRP A 63 -11.34 -27.34 45.49
C TRP A 63 -11.34 -25.97 46.13
N GLN A 64 -12.35 -25.12 45.91
CA GLN A 64 -12.46 -23.80 46.54
C GLN A 64 -12.28 -23.85 48.06
N THR A 65 -12.79 -24.92 48.68
CA THR A 65 -12.72 -25.13 50.12
C THR A 65 -11.53 -25.99 50.54
N ALA A 66 -10.62 -26.34 49.63
CA ALA A 66 -9.46 -27.19 49.89
C ALA A 66 -9.86 -28.53 50.57
N LEU A 67 -11.02 -29.07 50.17
CA LEU A 67 -11.69 -30.26 50.72
C LEU A 67 -12.14 -30.15 52.18
N SER A 68 -12.04 -28.97 52.81
CA SER A 68 -12.39 -28.76 54.22
C SER A 68 -13.90 -28.87 54.50
N CYS A 69 -14.75 -28.58 53.52
CA CYS A 69 -16.21 -28.75 53.68
C CYS A 69 -16.66 -30.21 53.56
N CYS A 70 -15.89 -31.04 52.85
CA CYS A 70 -16.25 -32.43 52.58
C CYS A 70 -15.63 -33.42 53.58
N LEU A 71 -14.52 -33.06 54.24
CA LEU A 71 -13.79 -33.97 55.13
C LEU A 71 -13.88 -33.53 56.60
N THR A 72 -13.96 -34.51 57.51
CA THR A 72 -13.79 -34.25 58.95
C THR A 72 -12.38 -33.74 59.25
N SER A 73 -12.21 -32.96 60.33
CA SER A 73 -10.92 -32.33 60.69
C SER A 73 -9.76 -33.33 60.78
N THR A 74 -9.98 -34.54 61.28
CA THR A 74 -8.94 -35.56 61.44
C THR A 74 -8.50 -36.13 60.10
N THR A 75 -9.46 -36.46 59.23
CA THR A 75 -9.20 -36.97 57.88
C THR A 75 -8.61 -35.91 56.96
N TRP A 76 -9.08 -34.66 57.09
CA TRP A 76 -8.55 -33.52 56.37
C TRP A 76 -7.07 -33.27 56.72
N LEU A 77 -6.72 -33.23 58.01
CA LEU A 77 -5.33 -33.07 58.44
C LEU A 77 -4.44 -34.20 57.92
N ALA A 78 -4.87 -35.45 58.03
CA ALA A 78 -4.11 -36.59 57.51
C ALA A 78 -3.88 -36.48 55.99
N LEU A 79 -4.90 -36.08 55.22
CA LEU A 79 -4.76 -35.84 53.79
C LEU A 79 -3.75 -34.72 53.49
N TRP A 80 -3.84 -33.61 54.22
CA TRP A 80 -2.97 -32.46 54.04
C TRP A 80 -1.53 -32.73 54.45
N ASP A 81 -1.27 -33.55 55.47
CA ASP A 81 0.07 -34.03 55.81
C ASP A 81 0.71 -34.73 54.61
N HIS A 82 -0.07 -35.56 53.89
CA HIS A 82 0.40 -36.22 52.67
C HIS A 82 0.57 -35.26 51.47
N LEU A 83 -0.30 -34.26 51.31
CA LEU A 83 -0.16 -33.24 50.26
C LEU A 83 1.09 -32.38 50.49
N VAL A 84 1.34 -31.98 51.73
CA VAL A 84 2.52 -31.18 52.12
C VAL A 84 3.80 -31.99 52.01
N ALA A 85 3.79 -33.27 52.42
CA ALA A 85 4.93 -34.17 52.20
C ALA A 85 5.29 -34.31 50.72
N HIS A 86 4.34 -34.10 49.82
CA HIS A 86 4.51 -34.09 48.37
C HIS A 86 4.37 -32.69 47.76
N TRP A 87 4.87 -31.66 48.45
CA TRP A 87 4.75 -30.25 48.03
C TRP A 87 5.22 -29.96 46.59
N ARG A 88 6.21 -30.70 46.07
CA ARG A 88 6.68 -30.57 44.67
C ARG A 88 5.63 -30.96 43.62
N ARG A 89 4.46 -31.48 44.01
CA ARG A 89 3.38 -31.93 43.12
C ARG A 89 2.04 -31.30 43.52
N PRO A 90 1.81 -30.02 43.21
CA PRO A 90 0.54 -29.35 43.55
C PRO A 90 -0.69 -29.99 42.90
N ARG A 91 -0.53 -30.64 41.74
CA ARG A 91 -1.60 -31.43 41.08
C ARG A 91 -2.10 -32.63 41.90
N LEU A 92 -1.43 -33.00 42.99
CA LEU A 92 -1.88 -34.08 43.86
C LEU A 92 -3.22 -33.75 44.55
N ILE A 93 -3.56 -32.46 44.72
CA ILE A 93 -4.89 -32.07 45.23
C ILE A 93 -6.01 -32.49 44.27
N CYS A 94 -5.73 -32.54 42.97
CA CYS A 94 -6.69 -32.97 41.96
C CYS A 94 -7.00 -34.45 42.11
N VAL A 95 -5.95 -35.25 42.29
CA VAL A 95 -6.05 -36.69 42.56
C VAL A 95 -6.74 -36.93 43.91
N ALA A 96 -6.49 -36.09 44.90
CA ALA A 96 -7.15 -36.17 46.20
C ALA A 96 -8.66 -35.93 46.09
N ALA A 97 -9.11 -34.95 45.31
CA ALA A 97 -10.54 -34.72 45.09
C ALA A 97 -11.22 -35.91 44.42
N VAL A 98 -10.58 -36.53 43.42
CA VAL A 98 -11.08 -37.77 42.79
C VAL A 98 -11.08 -38.94 43.79
N ALA A 99 -10.05 -39.06 44.63
CA ALA A 99 -9.99 -40.08 45.67
C ALA A 99 -11.16 -39.96 46.66
N VAL A 100 -11.50 -38.74 47.07
CA VAL A 100 -12.68 -38.49 47.91
C VAL A 100 -13.96 -38.93 47.22
N VAL A 101 -14.15 -38.58 45.94
CA VAL A 101 -15.31 -39.01 45.14
C VAL A 101 -15.39 -40.53 45.04
N CYS A 102 -14.29 -41.21 44.75
CA CYS A 102 -14.24 -42.67 44.69
C CYS A 102 -14.52 -43.33 46.05
N CYS A 103 -14.07 -42.72 47.16
CA CYS A 103 -14.41 -43.20 48.50
C CYS A 103 -15.90 -43.06 48.82
N LEU A 104 -16.59 -42.12 48.18
CA LEU A 104 -18.02 -41.87 48.35
C LEU A 104 -18.89 -42.60 47.31
N ARG A 105 -18.31 -43.45 46.47
CA ARG A 105 -19.00 -44.13 45.36
C ARG A 105 -20.35 -44.72 45.74
N GLU A 106 -20.42 -45.52 46.81
CA GLU A 106 -21.67 -46.17 47.24
C GLU A 106 -22.79 -45.17 47.56
N ARG A 107 -22.42 -44.02 48.13
CA ARG A 107 -23.36 -42.93 48.44
C ARG A 107 -23.75 -42.16 47.19
N LEU A 108 -22.80 -41.91 46.29
CA LEU A 108 -23.03 -41.14 45.07
C LEU A 108 -23.87 -41.90 44.04
N VAL A 109 -23.74 -43.22 43.95
CA VAL A 109 -24.57 -44.06 43.07
C VAL A 109 -26.01 -44.16 43.58
N ALA A 110 -26.24 -44.03 44.90
CA ALA A 110 -27.58 -44.03 45.48
C ALA A 110 -28.34 -42.71 45.28
N LEU A 111 -27.68 -41.64 44.82
CA LEU A 111 -28.31 -40.34 44.60
C LEU A 111 -29.07 -40.29 43.27
N PRO A 112 -30.14 -39.46 43.20
CA PRO A 112 -30.81 -39.18 41.94
C PRO A 112 -29.87 -38.43 40.98
N VAL A 113 -30.06 -38.65 39.69
CA VAL A 113 -29.30 -38.00 38.61
C VAL A 113 -29.53 -36.48 38.67
N GLY A 114 -28.46 -35.69 38.74
CA GLY A 114 -28.54 -34.22 38.72
C GLY A 114 -27.43 -33.52 39.50
N LEU A 115 -27.10 -32.29 39.08
CA LEU A 115 -26.04 -31.46 39.69
C LEU A 115 -26.37 -31.03 41.13
N ASP A 116 -27.64 -30.72 41.42
CA ASP A 116 -28.06 -30.20 42.72
C ASP A 116 -27.92 -31.26 43.83
N ALA A 117 -28.28 -32.51 43.52
CA ALA A 117 -28.11 -33.63 44.43
C ALA A 117 -26.63 -33.96 44.65
N LEU A 118 -25.82 -33.91 43.58
CA LEU A 118 -24.39 -34.15 43.65
C LEU A 118 -23.67 -33.08 44.48
N SER A 119 -23.94 -31.80 44.20
CA SER A 119 -23.32 -30.67 44.90
C SER A 119 -23.73 -30.62 46.37
N ALA A 120 -24.99 -30.92 46.70
CA ALA A 120 -25.45 -31.01 48.09
C ALA A 120 -24.72 -32.14 48.85
N ALA A 121 -24.51 -33.30 48.22
CA ALA A 121 -23.80 -34.42 48.84
C ALA A 121 -22.31 -34.12 49.06
N LEU A 122 -21.68 -33.40 48.14
CA LEU A 122 -20.25 -33.05 48.22
C LEU A 122 -19.97 -31.83 49.11
N SER A 123 -20.97 -30.98 49.38
CA SER A 123 -20.81 -29.78 50.21
C SER A 123 -20.89 -30.05 51.72
N GLY A 124 -21.32 -31.24 52.14
CA GLY A 124 -21.45 -31.63 53.55
C GLY A 124 -20.26 -32.46 54.08
N PRO A 125 -20.03 -32.47 55.40
CA PRO A 125 -18.92 -33.22 56.01
C PRO A 125 -19.16 -34.73 55.92
N GLN A 126 -18.19 -35.44 55.34
CA GLN A 126 -18.20 -36.89 55.16
C GLN A 126 -17.24 -37.56 56.15
N VAL A 127 -17.73 -38.60 56.82
CA VAL A 127 -16.93 -39.44 57.71
C VAL A 127 -16.22 -40.50 56.86
N LEU A 128 -14.96 -40.25 56.56
CA LEU A 128 -14.08 -41.16 55.82
C LEU A 128 -12.91 -41.58 56.71
N ALA A 129 -12.60 -42.88 56.74
CA ALA A 129 -11.43 -43.37 57.43
C ALA A 129 -10.15 -42.85 56.73
N PRO A 130 -9.21 -42.18 57.44
CA PRO A 130 -8.01 -41.61 56.82
C PRO A 130 -7.19 -42.64 56.05
N GLY A 131 -7.00 -43.84 56.60
CA GLY A 131 -6.24 -44.91 55.94
C GLY A 131 -6.84 -45.35 54.60
N TYR A 132 -8.17 -45.43 54.51
CA TYR A 132 -8.85 -45.81 53.27
C TYR A 132 -8.71 -44.72 52.19
N LEU A 133 -8.87 -43.46 52.57
CA LEU A 133 -8.70 -42.31 51.67
C LEU A 133 -7.27 -42.25 51.11
N LEU A 134 -6.27 -42.41 51.97
CA LEU A 134 -4.86 -42.36 51.58
C LEU A 134 -4.44 -43.53 50.71
N GLN A 135 -4.97 -44.73 50.98
CA GLN A 135 -4.77 -45.90 50.13
C GLN A 135 -5.34 -45.65 48.73
N LYS A 136 -6.57 -45.10 48.64
CA LYS A 136 -7.19 -44.73 47.37
C LYS A 136 -6.42 -43.63 46.63
N LEU A 137 -5.94 -42.62 47.34
CA LEU A 137 -5.11 -41.55 46.77
C LEU A 137 -3.81 -42.09 46.18
N CYS A 138 -3.12 -42.99 46.90
CA CYS A 138 -1.89 -43.62 46.39
C CYS A 138 -2.15 -44.47 45.15
N ALA A 139 -3.21 -45.29 45.16
CA ALA A 139 -3.59 -46.10 44.00
C ALA A 139 -3.92 -45.23 42.78
N LEU A 140 -4.70 -44.16 42.95
CA LEU A 140 -5.07 -43.24 41.88
C LEU A 140 -3.89 -42.43 41.37
N ARG A 141 -2.94 -42.08 42.24
CA ARG A 141 -1.69 -41.43 41.84
C ARG A 141 -0.88 -42.32 40.91
N ASP A 142 -0.83 -43.62 41.16
CA ASP A 142 -0.07 -44.55 40.33
C ASP A 142 -0.79 -44.81 38.99
N VAL A 143 -2.13 -44.83 38.96
CA VAL A 143 -2.93 -44.81 37.71
C VAL A 143 -2.71 -43.53 36.90
N ALA A 144 -2.71 -42.37 37.56
CA ALA A 144 -2.47 -41.08 36.93
C ALA A 144 -1.05 -40.94 36.33
N ARG A 145 -0.09 -41.77 36.77
CA ARG A 145 1.27 -41.86 36.20
C ARG A 145 1.36 -42.79 35.00
N GLY A 146 0.48 -43.80 34.91
CA GLY A 146 0.52 -44.83 33.86
C GLY A 146 -0.37 -44.57 32.65
N SER A 147 -1.36 -43.67 32.76
CA SER A 147 -2.21 -43.25 31.63
C SER A 147 -1.37 -42.54 30.57
N ALA A 148 -1.36 -43.04 29.33
CA ALA A 148 -0.45 -42.67 28.24
C ALA A 148 -0.60 -41.23 27.69
N GLY A 149 -1.47 -40.41 28.30
CA GLY A 149 -1.46 -38.96 28.14
C GLY A 149 -0.77 -38.37 29.36
N SER A 150 0.29 -37.60 29.16
CA SER A 150 1.00 -36.92 30.24
C SER A 150 0.09 -35.88 30.94
N TRP A 151 -0.78 -36.34 31.84
CA TRP A 151 -1.63 -35.51 32.69
C TRP A 151 -0.78 -34.64 33.63
N VAL A 152 0.50 -35.00 33.78
CA VAL A 152 1.47 -34.37 34.67
C VAL A 152 2.47 -33.46 33.95
N GLU A 153 2.79 -33.66 32.66
CA GLU A 153 3.77 -32.82 31.92
C GLU A 153 3.16 -31.81 30.93
N SER A 154 1.86 -31.50 30.99
CA SER A 154 1.42 -30.29 30.29
C SER A 154 1.91 -29.05 31.05
N ASP A 155 2.91 -28.41 30.44
CA ASP A 155 3.76 -27.26 30.75
C ASP A 155 3.12 -25.96 31.28
N TRP A 156 2.06 -26.04 32.07
CA TRP A 156 1.51 -24.86 32.77
C TRP A 156 2.25 -24.55 34.09
N TRP A 157 3.17 -25.43 34.48
CA TRP A 157 4.16 -25.24 35.55
C TRP A 157 5.59 -25.58 35.11
N SER A 158 5.79 -26.00 33.86
CA SER A 158 7.13 -26.14 33.28
C SER A 158 7.62 -24.78 32.82
N GLY A 159 7.73 -23.86 33.78
CA GLY A 159 8.99 -23.16 33.81
C GLY A 159 9.99 -24.15 34.37
N ASP A 160 11.05 -24.43 33.62
CA ASP A 160 12.37 -24.74 34.18
C ASP A 160 12.92 -23.58 35.06
N ALA A 161 12.03 -22.80 35.69
CA ALA A 161 12.32 -22.27 36.99
C ALA A 161 12.07 -23.43 37.95
N GLU A 162 13.14 -24.18 38.23
CA GLU A 162 13.39 -24.62 39.60
C GLU A 162 12.66 -23.65 40.52
N CYS A 163 11.62 -24.13 41.21
CA CYS A 163 11.17 -23.44 42.39
C CYS A 163 12.47 -23.14 43.15
N ARG A 164 12.86 -21.86 43.27
CA ARG A 164 14.05 -21.39 43.99
C ARG A 164 13.88 -21.60 45.51
N LEU A 165 13.39 -22.78 45.85
CA LEU A 165 13.41 -23.46 47.11
C LEU A 165 14.17 -24.76 46.81
N THR A 166 15.45 -24.61 46.46
CA THR A 166 16.48 -25.67 46.49
C THR A 166 16.79 -26.15 47.92
N GLY A 167 15.97 -25.76 48.90
CA GLY A 167 15.96 -26.33 50.23
C GLY A 167 14.79 -27.29 50.35
N ASP A 168 15.09 -28.53 50.76
CA ASP A 168 14.12 -29.33 51.49
C ASP A 168 13.43 -28.45 52.55
N LEU A 169 12.16 -28.70 52.84
CA LEU A 169 11.53 -28.12 54.03
C LEU A 169 12.51 -28.33 55.21
N PRO A 170 12.79 -27.32 56.05
CA PRO A 170 13.72 -27.48 57.16
C PRO A 170 13.01 -28.25 58.27
N LEU A 171 12.69 -29.51 58.00
CA LEU A 171 12.42 -30.49 59.02
C LEU A 171 13.80 -30.97 59.45
N SER A 172 14.27 -30.42 60.58
CA SER A 172 15.49 -30.87 61.23
C SER A 172 15.44 -32.40 61.36
N ALA A 173 16.47 -33.09 60.87
CA ALA A 173 16.58 -34.55 60.90
C ALA A 173 16.63 -35.17 62.31
N THR A 174 16.50 -34.34 63.36
CA THR A 174 16.45 -34.78 64.75
C THR A 174 14.99 -34.91 65.19
N SER A 175 14.56 -36.14 65.47
CA SER A 175 13.24 -36.47 66.03
C SER A 175 13.05 -35.95 67.46
N THR A 176 13.03 -34.64 67.65
CA THR A 176 12.78 -34.06 68.97
C THR A 176 11.78 -32.93 68.83
N TYR A 177 10.52 -33.27 69.08
CA TYR A 177 9.49 -32.30 69.39
C TYR A 177 9.95 -31.47 70.60
N PRO A 178 9.67 -30.15 70.68
CA PRO A 178 10.20 -29.34 71.75
C PRO A 178 9.71 -29.86 73.10
N PRO A 179 10.59 -30.05 74.10
CA PRO A 179 10.15 -30.44 75.42
C PRO A 179 9.27 -29.32 75.97
N LEU A 180 8.05 -29.67 76.39
CA LEU A 180 7.19 -28.78 77.16
C LEU A 180 8.02 -28.23 78.33
N LEU A 181 8.28 -26.92 78.31
CA LEU A 181 9.17 -26.24 79.25
C LEU A 181 8.73 -26.55 80.68
N ARG A 182 9.58 -27.28 81.40
CA ARG A 182 9.33 -27.73 82.78
C ARG A 182 9.61 -26.65 83.84
N ARG A 183 9.73 -25.38 83.45
CA ARG A 183 9.80 -24.22 84.36
C ARG A 183 9.11 -22.99 83.77
N PRO A 184 8.28 -22.26 84.54
CA PRO A 184 7.79 -20.96 84.14
C PRO A 184 8.94 -19.95 84.17
N HIS A 185 9.27 -19.35 83.03
CA HIS A 185 10.13 -18.17 82.97
C HIS A 185 9.30 -16.93 83.32
N TYR A 186 9.87 -16.08 84.19
CA TYR A 186 9.20 -14.92 84.78
C TYR A 186 8.82 -13.88 83.70
N VAL A 187 7.60 -13.37 83.76
CA VAL A 187 6.90 -12.53 82.75
C VAL A 187 7.61 -11.20 82.41
N VAL A 188 8.63 -10.79 83.16
CA VAL A 188 9.26 -9.46 83.04
C VAL A 188 10.12 -9.33 81.77
N ASP A 189 10.93 -10.34 81.42
CA ASP A 189 11.81 -10.27 80.24
C ASP A 189 10.98 -10.31 78.94
N TYR A 190 9.91 -11.12 78.93
CA TYR A 190 8.96 -11.17 77.81
C TYR A 190 8.30 -9.81 77.57
N LEU A 191 7.90 -9.07 78.61
CA LEU A 191 7.30 -7.74 78.45
C LEU A 191 8.30 -6.70 77.93
N VAL A 192 9.58 -6.83 78.28
CA VAL A 192 10.64 -5.95 77.75
C VAL A 192 10.89 -6.25 76.27
N GLU A 193 10.97 -7.54 75.92
CA GLU A 193 11.11 -7.99 74.53
C GLU A 193 9.90 -7.61 73.68
N ASP A 194 8.69 -7.73 74.22
CA ASP A 194 7.45 -7.40 73.50
C ASP A 194 7.32 -5.89 73.29
N ARG A 195 7.70 -5.07 74.28
CA ARG A 195 7.80 -3.61 74.09
C ARG A 195 8.86 -3.23 73.06
N ALA A 196 10.01 -3.91 73.03
CA ALA A 196 11.03 -3.68 72.01
C ALA A 196 10.54 -4.07 70.61
N ARG A 197 9.80 -5.18 70.49
CA ARG A 197 9.15 -5.64 69.27
C ARG A 197 8.06 -4.68 68.80
N ALA A 198 7.25 -4.13 69.70
CA ALA A 198 6.26 -3.11 69.39
C ALA A 198 6.93 -1.83 68.88
N ARG A 199 8.02 -1.37 69.51
CA ARG A 199 8.80 -0.21 69.05
C ARG A 199 9.39 -0.42 67.66
N SER A 200 9.97 -1.60 67.39
CA SER A 200 10.54 -1.91 66.07
C SER A 200 9.45 -2.06 64.99
N ALA A 201 8.29 -2.63 65.33
CA ALA A 201 7.14 -2.72 64.44
C ALA A 201 6.59 -1.34 64.07
N VAL A 202 6.46 -0.42 65.04
CA VAL A 202 6.03 0.97 64.79
C VAL A 202 7.06 1.71 63.95
N ALA A 203 8.37 1.54 64.20
CA ALA A 203 9.42 2.13 63.38
C ALA A 203 9.39 1.60 61.93
N ALA A 204 9.16 0.29 61.75
CA ALA A 204 8.98 -0.32 60.42
C ALA A 204 7.71 0.20 59.72
N ALA A 205 6.60 0.36 60.44
CA ALA A 205 5.36 0.94 59.91
C ALA A 205 5.55 2.40 59.48
N ARG A 206 6.29 3.21 60.26
CA ARG A 206 6.65 4.59 59.89
C ARG A 206 7.51 4.62 58.62
N ARG A 207 8.49 3.72 58.48
CA ARG A 207 9.30 3.59 57.25
C ARG A 207 8.44 3.19 56.05
N ARG A 208 7.54 2.22 56.21
CA ARG A 208 6.59 1.79 55.17
C ARG A 208 5.61 2.90 54.78
N ALA A 209 5.19 3.74 55.73
CA ALA A 209 4.32 4.89 55.48
C ALA A 209 5.06 6.08 54.84
N ALA A 210 6.37 6.21 55.07
CA ALA A 210 7.21 7.26 54.46
C ALA A 210 7.67 6.91 53.03
N ALA A 211 7.84 5.62 52.70
CA ALA A 211 8.18 5.14 51.36
C ALA A 211 7.28 5.69 50.24
N PRO A 212 5.93 5.67 50.35
CA PRO A 212 5.06 6.22 49.32
C PRO A 212 5.13 7.75 49.22
N ARG A 213 5.56 8.47 50.27
CA ARG A 213 5.75 9.94 50.19
C ARG A 213 6.95 10.29 49.33
N LYS A 214 8.09 9.65 49.58
CA LYS A 214 9.30 9.81 48.75
C LYS A 214 9.05 9.39 47.30
N ALA A 215 8.32 8.29 47.10
CA ALA A 215 7.94 7.86 45.75
C ALA A 215 7.04 8.90 45.05
N ARG A 216 6.11 9.54 45.76
CA ARG A 216 5.25 10.61 45.22
C ARG A 216 6.03 11.89 44.90
N GLU A 217 7.00 12.26 45.73
CA GLU A 217 7.90 13.40 45.48
C GLU A 217 8.69 13.20 44.18
N ILE A 218 9.32 12.03 44.03
CA ILE A 218 10.07 11.67 42.80
C ILE A 218 9.14 11.65 41.57
N LEU A 219 7.94 11.08 41.70
CA LEU A 219 6.98 11.08 40.59
C LEU A 219 6.51 12.49 40.23
N ALA A 220 6.35 13.39 41.21
CA ALA A 220 5.97 14.77 40.95
C ALA A 220 7.08 15.53 40.21
N GLU A 221 8.35 15.31 40.57
CA GLU A 221 9.52 15.85 39.85
C GLU A 221 9.56 15.34 38.40
N LEU A 222 9.41 14.03 38.20
CA LEU A 222 9.38 13.42 36.85
C LEU A 222 8.24 13.99 35.99
N VAL A 223 7.04 14.20 36.55
CA VAL A 223 5.93 14.80 35.80
C VAL A 223 6.25 16.22 35.34
N VAL A 224 6.94 17.02 36.16
CA VAL A 224 7.36 18.37 35.77
C VAL A 224 8.40 18.30 34.65
N GLU A 225 9.38 17.40 34.77
CA GLU A 225 10.41 17.18 33.74
C GLU A 225 9.78 16.76 32.40
N GLU A 226 8.86 15.80 32.41
CA GLU A 226 8.13 15.36 31.22
C GLU A 226 7.34 16.51 30.57
N LEU A 227 6.66 17.34 31.36
CA LEU A 227 5.95 18.51 30.85
C LEU A 227 6.91 19.52 30.21
N THR A 228 8.07 19.77 30.81
CA THR A 228 9.08 20.66 30.23
C THR A 228 9.65 20.09 28.93
N PHE A 229 9.92 18.79 28.90
CA PHE A 229 10.40 18.10 27.71
C PHE A 229 9.38 18.17 26.56
N CYS A 230 8.10 17.92 26.82
CA CYS A 230 7.05 18.08 25.81
C CYS A 230 6.95 19.52 25.29
N GLN A 231 7.11 20.53 26.16
CA GLN A 231 7.11 21.93 25.73
C GLN A 231 8.32 22.26 24.84
N GLU A 232 9.50 21.74 25.17
CA GLU A 232 10.71 21.91 24.36
C GLU A 232 10.58 21.24 22.99
N GLN A 233 10.04 20.02 22.94
CA GLN A 233 9.72 19.34 21.68
C GLN A 233 8.72 20.12 20.83
N GLY A 234 7.69 20.70 21.44
CA GLY A 234 6.73 21.56 20.75
C GLY A 234 7.41 22.76 20.09
N LYS A 235 8.30 23.46 20.81
CA LYS A 235 9.07 24.59 20.28
C LYS A 235 9.97 24.18 19.11
N LEU A 236 10.58 22.99 19.18
CA LEU A 236 11.42 22.48 18.10
C LEU A 236 10.61 22.19 16.84
N LEU A 237 9.45 21.55 16.98
CA LEU A 237 8.54 21.29 15.86
C LEU A 237 8.02 22.59 15.24
N ASP A 238 7.69 23.60 16.05
CA ASP A 238 7.27 24.91 15.55
C ASP A 238 8.40 25.64 14.82
N ALA A 239 9.64 25.52 15.30
CA ALA A 239 10.81 26.06 14.61
C ALA A 239 11.07 25.38 13.27
N GLU A 240 10.94 24.06 13.20
CA GLU A 240 11.13 23.32 11.95
C GLU A 240 10.01 23.63 10.94
N ARG A 241 8.75 23.75 11.40
CA ARG A 241 7.64 24.21 10.55
C ARG A 241 7.93 25.59 9.95
N ARG A 242 8.36 26.55 10.76
CA ARG A 242 8.72 27.89 10.26
C ARG A 242 9.87 27.84 9.25
N ARG A 243 10.86 26.99 9.47
CA ARG A 243 11.97 26.79 8.52
C ARG A 243 11.47 26.23 7.19
N LEU A 244 10.55 25.26 7.23
CA LEU A 244 9.94 24.71 6.03
C LEU A 244 9.08 25.75 5.31
N ASP A 245 8.28 26.52 6.05
CA ASP A 245 7.46 27.59 5.47
C ASP A 245 8.35 28.62 4.73
N LEU A 246 9.42 29.10 5.39
CA LEU A 246 10.40 30.00 4.77
C LEU A 246 11.07 29.38 3.53
N ALA A 247 11.48 28.10 3.60
CA ALA A 247 12.07 27.42 2.46
C ALA A 247 11.09 27.31 1.29
N THR A 248 9.80 27.02 1.55
CA THR A 248 8.78 26.98 0.51
C THR A 248 8.51 28.36 -0.10
N GLU A 249 8.51 29.43 0.70
CA GLU A 249 8.41 30.80 0.20
C GLU A 249 9.62 31.17 -0.67
N GLU A 250 10.83 30.80 -0.24
CA GLU A 250 12.06 31.00 -1.03
C GLU A 250 12.03 30.22 -2.36
N ASP A 251 11.57 28.96 -2.33
CA ASP A 251 11.43 28.12 -3.53
C ASP A 251 10.45 28.75 -4.53
N VAL A 252 9.31 29.27 -4.06
CA VAL A 252 8.34 29.98 -4.92
C VAL A 252 8.99 31.18 -5.60
N VAL A 253 9.75 32.00 -4.86
CA VAL A 253 10.45 33.16 -5.43
C VAL A 253 11.49 32.73 -6.48
N VAL A 254 12.22 31.66 -6.21
CA VAL A 254 13.21 31.11 -7.16
C VAL A 254 12.51 30.58 -8.42
N GLU A 255 11.42 29.84 -8.27
CA GLU A 255 10.63 29.34 -9.41
C GLU A 255 10.07 30.48 -10.27
N GLU A 256 9.51 31.52 -9.65
CA GLU A 256 9.03 32.71 -10.36
C GLU A 256 10.16 33.44 -11.09
N GLY A 257 11.32 33.57 -10.44
CA GLY A 257 12.53 34.13 -11.06
C GLY A 257 12.99 33.33 -12.28
N GLN A 258 12.99 31.99 -12.19
CA GLN A 258 13.35 31.11 -13.31
C GLN A 258 12.36 31.22 -14.46
N LYS A 259 11.05 31.23 -14.18
CA LYS A 259 9.99 31.42 -15.20
C LYS A 259 10.18 32.73 -15.95
N HIS A 260 10.43 33.82 -15.21
CA HIS A 260 10.68 35.13 -15.83
C HIS A 260 11.91 35.17 -16.73
N ILE A 261 13.00 34.52 -16.31
CA ILE A 261 14.22 34.40 -17.14
C ILE A 261 13.92 33.60 -18.41
N TRP A 262 13.18 32.49 -18.28
CA TRP A 262 12.75 31.67 -19.41
C TRP A 262 11.87 32.43 -20.40
N ASP A 263 10.85 33.14 -19.91
CA ASP A 263 9.94 33.92 -20.74
C ASP A 263 10.68 35.03 -21.49
N LYS A 264 11.63 35.71 -20.83
CA LYS A 264 12.48 36.71 -21.48
C LYS A 264 13.38 36.10 -22.56
N THR A 265 14.02 34.98 -22.26
CA THR A 265 14.93 34.30 -23.20
C THR A 265 14.14 33.81 -24.41
N LEU A 266 12.98 33.20 -24.17
CA LEU A 266 12.08 32.75 -25.24
C LEU A 266 11.58 33.91 -26.09
N GLY A 267 11.22 35.05 -25.47
CA GLY A 267 10.82 36.26 -26.18
C GLY A 267 11.92 36.78 -27.12
N MET A 268 13.17 36.85 -26.63
CA MET A 268 14.31 37.28 -27.46
C MET A 268 14.56 36.35 -28.65
N GLU A 269 14.44 35.03 -28.46
CA GLU A 269 14.58 34.05 -29.55
C GLU A 269 13.45 34.17 -30.57
N LEU A 270 12.21 34.38 -30.11
CA LEU A 270 11.05 34.58 -30.98
C LEU A 270 11.19 35.87 -31.81
N ASP A 271 11.62 36.97 -31.19
CA ASP A 271 11.88 38.23 -31.89
C ASP A 271 12.96 38.06 -32.97
N LEU A 272 14.02 37.30 -32.69
CA LEU A 272 15.08 37.00 -33.65
C LEU A 272 14.57 36.15 -34.82
N VAL A 273 13.78 35.11 -34.53
CA VAL A 273 13.15 34.28 -35.57
C VAL A 273 12.19 35.11 -36.42
N GLU A 274 11.43 36.03 -35.83
CA GLU A 274 10.55 36.92 -36.56
C GLU A 274 11.34 37.88 -37.46
N LEU A 275 12.43 38.45 -36.97
CA LEU A 275 13.32 39.29 -37.76
C LEU A 275 13.89 38.52 -38.97
N VAL A 276 14.36 37.29 -38.77
CA VAL A 276 14.86 36.45 -39.86
C VAL A 276 13.74 36.14 -40.86
N ARG A 277 12.54 35.78 -40.38
CA ARG A 277 11.38 35.48 -41.23
C ARG A 277 10.99 36.67 -42.10
N THR A 278 10.93 37.86 -41.53
CA THR A 278 10.60 39.09 -42.28
C THR A 278 11.69 39.44 -43.30
N GLY A 279 12.96 39.26 -42.95
CA GLY A 279 14.09 39.42 -43.87
C GLY A 279 14.03 38.47 -45.07
N VAL A 280 13.77 37.17 -44.82
CA VAL A 280 13.61 36.17 -45.89
C VAL A 280 12.40 36.49 -46.76
N ALA A 281 11.26 36.87 -46.18
CA ALA A 281 10.06 37.26 -46.93
C ALA A 281 10.34 38.46 -47.85
N ALA A 282 11.02 39.49 -47.35
CA ALA A 282 11.39 40.65 -48.15
C ALA A 282 12.37 40.31 -49.29
N SER A 283 13.32 39.41 -49.04
CA SER A 283 14.25 38.91 -50.07
C SER A 283 13.53 38.14 -51.17
N LEU A 284 12.61 37.24 -50.79
CA LEU A 284 11.80 36.49 -51.75
C LEU A 284 10.90 37.38 -52.59
N ASP A 285 10.29 38.40 -51.98
CA ASP A 285 9.48 39.38 -52.73
C ASP A 285 10.34 40.22 -53.67
N HIS A 286 11.59 40.53 -53.29
CA HIS A 286 12.54 41.20 -54.18
C HIS A 286 12.90 40.31 -55.39
N GLU A 287 13.21 39.03 -55.17
CA GLU A 287 13.48 38.07 -56.24
C GLU A 287 12.29 37.89 -57.18
N ARG A 288 11.07 37.77 -56.65
CA ARG A 288 9.84 37.70 -57.45
C ARG A 288 9.67 38.92 -58.34
N ARG A 289 9.86 40.13 -57.81
CA ARG A 289 9.78 41.38 -58.60
C ARG A 289 10.84 41.43 -59.70
N LEU A 290 12.05 40.96 -59.43
CA LEU A 290 13.10 40.86 -60.44
C LEU A 290 12.72 39.89 -61.55
N GLN A 291 12.20 38.72 -61.21
CA GLN A 291 11.70 37.73 -62.18
C GLN A 291 10.54 38.30 -63.01
N GLU A 292 9.54 38.92 -62.37
CA GLU A 292 8.43 39.57 -63.07
C GLU A 292 8.91 40.67 -64.03
N ALA A 293 9.89 41.46 -63.61
CA ALA A 293 10.48 42.50 -64.47
C ALA A 293 11.26 41.90 -65.65
N GLN A 294 11.99 40.79 -65.44
CA GLN A 294 12.66 40.05 -66.52
C GLN A 294 11.64 39.46 -67.50
N ASP A 295 10.59 38.82 -67.01
CA ASP A 295 9.49 38.28 -67.82
C ASP A 295 8.76 39.38 -68.61
N ALA A 296 8.54 40.54 -68.00
CA ALA A 296 7.96 41.69 -68.69
C ALA A 296 8.89 42.21 -69.80
N ARG A 297 10.20 42.28 -69.55
CA ARG A 297 11.20 42.67 -70.58
C ARG A 297 11.22 41.68 -71.74
N THR A 298 11.29 40.38 -71.47
CA THR A 298 11.29 39.35 -72.53
C THR A 298 10.00 39.36 -73.35
N LYS A 299 8.84 39.54 -72.70
CA LYS A 299 7.55 39.74 -73.39
C LYS A 299 7.55 41.00 -74.25
N ASN A 300 8.04 42.12 -73.74
CA ASN A 300 8.14 43.38 -74.49
C ASN A 300 9.10 43.24 -75.70
N GLU A 301 10.24 42.58 -75.54
CA GLU A 301 11.15 42.30 -76.66
C GLU A 301 10.50 41.39 -77.70
N ALA A 302 9.79 40.33 -77.28
CA ALA A 302 9.08 39.44 -78.19
C ALA A 302 7.98 40.18 -78.97
N THR A 303 7.22 41.05 -78.31
CA THR A 303 6.20 41.88 -79.00
C THR A 303 6.83 42.88 -79.95
N GLN A 304 7.94 43.52 -79.59
CA GLN A 304 8.69 44.40 -80.49
C GLN A 304 9.25 43.65 -81.70
N ARG A 305 9.82 42.46 -81.51
CA ARG A 305 10.30 41.60 -82.61
C ARG A 305 9.15 41.25 -83.55
N ARG A 306 7.99 40.84 -83.03
CA ARG A 306 6.79 40.58 -83.85
C ARG A 306 6.36 41.82 -84.64
N LYS A 307 6.34 43.01 -84.00
CA LYS A 307 6.02 44.27 -84.69
C LYS A 307 7.01 44.60 -85.82
N ARG A 308 8.31 44.37 -85.61
CA ARG A 308 9.35 44.58 -86.64
C ARG A 308 9.17 43.63 -87.82
N ILE A 309 8.91 42.35 -87.56
CA ILE A 309 8.63 41.35 -88.61
C ILE A 309 7.39 41.76 -89.41
N MET A 310 6.28 42.06 -88.73
CA MET A 310 5.04 42.52 -89.39
C MET A 310 5.24 43.81 -90.21
N ALA A 311 6.08 44.74 -89.73
CA ALA A 311 6.41 45.96 -90.47
C ALA A 311 7.25 45.65 -91.72
N SER A 312 8.26 44.79 -91.60
CA SER A 312 9.07 44.30 -92.73
C SER A 312 8.21 43.59 -93.77
N GLU A 313 7.33 42.68 -93.35
CA GLU A 313 6.40 41.98 -94.25
C GLU A 313 5.46 42.96 -94.96
N ASN A 314 4.98 44.00 -94.27
CA ASN A 314 4.13 45.02 -94.87
C ASN A 314 4.90 45.93 -95.84
N GLU A 315 6.17 46.25 -95.56
CA GLU A 315 7.05 46.97 -96.48
C GLU A 315 7.35 46.12 -97.73
N GLU A 316 7.65 44.84 -97.56
CA GLU A 316 7.82 43.88 -98.67
C GLU A 316 6.55 43.77 -99.51
N GLN A 317 5.37 43.68 -98.88
CA GLN A 317 4.09 43.69 -99.59
C GLN A 317 3.86 44.96 -100.40
N LYS A 318 4.16 46.14 -99.83
CA LYS A 318 4.06 47.41 -100.56
C LYS A 318 5.06 47.48 -101.72
N ASN A 319 6.28 46.99 -101.54
CA ASN A 319 7.28 46.94 -102.61
C ASN A 319 6.82 46.01 -103.74
N MET A 320 6.29 44.82 -103.43
CA MET A 320 5.71 43.92 -104.44
C MET A 320 4.56 44.59 -105.19
N GLN A 321 3.65 45.28 -104.49
CA GLN A 321 2.57 46.04 -105.13
C GLN A 321 3.11 47.17 -106.04
N LEU A 322 4.17 47.85 -105.61
CA LEU A 322 4.81 48.90 -106.40
C LEU A 322 5.47 48.33 -107.66
N GLU A 323 6.20 47.21 -107.54
CA GLU A 323 6.78 46.48 -108.68
C GLU A 323 5.70 45.97 -109.66
N GLU A 324 4.56 45.48 -109.16
CA GLU A 324 3.42 45.10 -110.01
C GLU A 324 2.86 46.30 -110.80
N VAL A 325 2.71 47.45 -110.15
CA VAL A 325 2.25 48.68 -110.82
C VAL A 325 3.29 49.18 -111.82
N GLU A 326 4.59 49.17 -111.48
CA GLU A 326 5.68 49.55 -112.39
C GLU A 326 5.71 48.65 -113.62
N THR A 327 5.65 47.34 -113.45
CA THR A 327 5.63 46.39 -114.57
C THR A 327 4.39 46.55 -115.44
N MET A 328 3.22 46.81 -114.84
CA MET A 328 1.99 47.14 -115.58
C MET A 328 2.15 48.44 -116.38
N MET A 329 2.73 49.48 -115.78
CA MET A 329 2.98 50.76 -116.46
C MET A 329 3.97 50.61 -117.61
N ILE A 330 5.06 49.86 -117.41
CA ILE A 330 6.05 49.54 -118.45
C ILE A 330 5.37 48.80 -119.60
N ARG A 331 4.56 47.77 -119.32
CA ARG A 331 3.79 47.04 -120.36
C ARG A 331 2.88 47.98 -121.14
N SER A 332 2.13 48.85 -120.46
CA SER A 332 1.27 49.84 -121.11
C SER A 332 2.06 50.82 -122.00
N LEU A 333 3.21 51.31 -121.53
CA LEU A 333 4.10 52.18 -122.31
C LEU A 333 4.68 51.46 -123.54
N PHE A 334 5.09 50.20 -123.41
CA PHE A 334 5.54 49.40 -124.55
C PHE A 334 4.43 49.21 -125.58
N GLU A 335 3.21 48.95 -125.14
CA GLU A 335 2.05 48.81 -126.00
C GLU A 335 1.71 50.13 -126.72
N GLN A 336 1.72 51.25 -126.01
CA GLN A 336 1.58 52.58 -126.61
C GLN A 336 2.69 52.89 -127.62
N ARG A 337 3.94 52.56 -127.31
CA ARG A 337 5.08 52.75 -128.22
C ARG A 337 4.93 51.88 -129.48
N ARG A 338 4.53 50.62 -129.32
CA ARG A 338 4.24 49.70 -130.42
C ARG A 338 3.09 50.20 -131.30
N GLN A 339 2.04 50.75 -130.69
CA GLN A 339 0.94 51.38 -131.42
C GLN A 339 1.40 52.63 -132.19
N ARG A 340 2.27 53.46 -131.59
CA ARG A 340 2.85 54.62 -132.29
C ARG A 340 3.71 54.19 -133.48
N THR A 341 4.64 53.24 -133.30
CA THR A 341 5.48 52.75 -134.41
C THR A 341 4.65 52.09 -135.50
N ALA A 342 3.67 51.24 -135.15
CA ALA A 342 2.77 50.65 -136.13
C ALA A 342 1.93 51.71 -136.86
N GLY A 343 1.52 52.77 -136.17
CA GLY A 343 0.84 53.92 -136.77
C GLY A 343 1.74 54.74 -137.72
N GLU A 344 3.02 54.91 -137.38
CA GLU A 344 4.03 55.52 -138.25
C GLU A 344 4.32 54.65 -139.48
N ASP A 345 4.52 53.35 -139.30
CA ASP A 345 4.74 52.37 -140.38
C ASP A 345 3.53 52.29 -141.32
N ALA A 346 2.31 52.29 -140.79
CA ALA A 346 1.08 52.32 -141.59
C ALA A 346 0.98 53.63 -142.41
N ARG A 347 1.38 54.77 -141.83
CA ARG A 347 1.45 56.06 -142.56
C ARG A 347 2.51 56.02 -143.67
N LEU A 348 3.68 55.43 -143.41
CA LEU A 348 4.73 55.25 -144.41
C LEU A 348 4.26 54.35 -145.56
N LEU A 349 3.66 53.21 -145.26
CA LEU A 349 3.07 52.31 -146.27
C LEU A 349 1.96 52.99 -147.08
N GLN A 350 1.08 53.77 -146.45
CA GLN A 350 0.08 54.57 -147.16
C GLN A 350 0.73 55.55 -148.14
N ASN A 351 1.82 56.21 -147.72
CA ASN A 351 2.57 57.11 -148.58
C ASN A 351 3.29 56.37 -149.72
N GLU A 352 3.86 55.19 -149.47
CA GLU A 352 4.48 54.35 -150.50
C GLU A 352 3.47 53.79 -151.51
N VAL A 353 2.33 53.26 -151.04
CA VAL A 353 1.24 52.81 -151.92
C VAL A 353 0.74 53.98 -152.75
N ARG A 354 0.55 55.16 -152.14
CA ARG A 354 0.19 56.38 -152.86
C ARG A 354 1.24 56.76 -153.90
N ALA A 355 2.54 56.68 -153.56
CA ALA A 355 3.63 56.94 -154.50
C ALA A 355 3.68 55.91 -155.65
N ASN A 356 3.43 54.63 -155.37
CA ASN A 356 3.38 53.57 -156.37
C ASN A 356 2.15 53.66 -157.27
N LEU A 357 1.00 54.10 -156.75
CA LEU A 357 -0.17 54.42 -157.57
C LEU A 357 0.14 55.60 -158.50
N ILE A 358 0.77 56.68 -157.99
CA ILE A 358 1.23 57.79 -158.84
C ILE A 358 2.23 57.31 -159.91
N ARG A 359 3.15 56.40 -159.56
CA ARG A 359 4.07 55.79 -160.54
C ARG A 359 3.35 54.93 -161.57
N ARG A 360 2.39 54.10 -161.17
CA ARG A 360 1.57 53.31 -162.10
C ARG A 360 0.71 54.18 -163.00
N ASP A 361 0.08 55.24 -162.48
CA ASP A 361 -0.67 56.20 -163.29
C ASP A 361 0.25 56.89 -164.31
N ASN A 362 1.48 57.24 -163.92
CA ASN A 362 2.48 57.76 -164.86
C ASN A 362 2.92 56.71 -165.89
N ASP A 363 3.18 55.46 -165.49
CA ASP A 363 3.55 54.36 -166.39
C ASP A 363 2.41 53.99 -167.35
N GLU A 364 1.16 54.03 -166.90
CA GLU A 364 -0.05 53.82 -167.72
C GLU A 364 -0.25 55.00 -168.69
N GLN A 365 -0.01 56.24 -168.26
CA GLN A 365 0.03 57.40 -169.16
C GLN A 365 1.15 57.29 -170.21
N GLU A 366 2.33 56.78 -169.84
CA GLU A 366 3.44 56.53 -170.79
C GLU A 366 3.13 55.38 -171.75
N ARG A 367 2.49 54.30 -171.30
CA ARG A 367 2.01 53.20 -172.15
C ARG A 367 0.89 53.64 -173.09
N ALA A 368 0.01 54.53 -172.66
CA ALA A 368 -1.02 55.13 -173.51
C ALA A 368 -0.44 56.09 -174.56
N ARG A 369 0.67 56.78 -174.25
CA ARG A 369 1.38 57.66 -175.20
C ARG A 369 2.21 56.93 -176.25
N THR A 370 2.54 55.66 -176.04
CA THR A 370 3.36 54.86 -176.97
C THR A 370 2.53 54.01 -177.94
N GLN A 371 1.19 54.07 -177.87
CA GLN A 371 0.27 53.38 -178.79
C GLN A 371 -0.52 54.33 -179.72
N GLN A 372 -0.10 55.59 -179.85
CA GLN A 372 -0.46 56.52 -180.92
C GLN A 372 0.82 56.96 -181.63
#